data_AF-A0A0F7ZR79-F1
#
_entry.id   AF-A0A0F7ZR79-F1
#
_cell.length_a   1.000
_cell.length_b   1.000
_cell.length_c   1.000
_cell.angle_alpha   90.00
_cell.angle_beta   90.00
_cell.angle_gamma   90.00
#
_symmetry.space_group_name_H-M   'P 1'
#
loop_
_entity.id
_entity.type
_entity.pdbx_description
1 polymer ?
#
loop_
_entity_poly.entity_id
_entity_poly.type
_entity_poly.pdbx_seq_one_letter_code
_entity_poly.pdbx_strand_id
1 'polypeptide(L)'
;MLSGIDVTRFERPAILSIAASWVGLAIDDVEFHETIEGAFAILIYVTIDREKQDISENGIVMFADDETEPVVTGQHAELHGIWIFAVPEGGVFVDDAHTEFIRVKKRE
;
A
#
# COMPACT_ATOMS: atom_id res chain seq x y z
N MET A 1 12.04 11.10 2.49
CA MET A 1 11.15 10.70 1.38
C MET A 1 10.92 9.19 1.45
N LEU A 2 9.68 8.77 1.73
CA LEU A 2 9.26 7.39 1.48
C LEU A 2 9.32 7.14 -0.03
N SER A 3 10.19 6.26 -0.48
CA SER A 3 10.27 5.87 -1.89
C SER A 3 9.27 4.74 -2.14
N GLY A 4 8.02 5.10 -2.43
CA GLY A 4 7.04 4.14 -2.94
C GLY A 4 7.50 3.52 -4.26
N ILE A 5 7.05 2.31 -4.53
CA ILE A 5 7.33 1.61 -5.80
C ILE A 5 6.02 1.49 -6.59
N ASP A 6 6.02 1.93 -7.85
CA ASP A 6 4.92 1.68 -8.78
C ASP A 6 4.85 0.18 -9.09
N VAL A 7 3.77 -0.45 -8.62
CA VAL A 7 3.48 -1.86 -8.81
C VAL A 7 2.29 -2.11 -9.74
N THR A 8 1.84 -1.11 -10.49
CA THR A 8 0.65 -1.18 -11.37
C THR A 8 0.68 -2.34 -12.36
N ARG A 9 1.87 -2.72 -12.83
CA ARG A 9 2.07 -3.78 -13.83
C ARG A 9 2.36 -5.15 -13.23
N PHE A 10 2.46 -5.25 -11.91
CA PHE A 10 2.87 -6.47 -11.23
C PHE A 10 1.64 -7.28 -10.83
N GLU A 11 1.72 -8.59 -11.04
CA GLU A 11 0.76 -9.53 -10.49
C GLU A 11 0.93 -9.65 -8.98
N ARG A 12 -0.15 -10.01 -8.26
CA ARG A 12 -0.17 -10.13 -6.80
C ARG A 12 1.02 -10.92 -6.21
N PRO A 13 1.45 -12.07 -6.76
CA PRO A 13 2.62 -12.78 -6.24
C PRO A 13 3.93 -11.99 -6.37
N ALA A 14 4.10 -11.22 -7.44
CA ALA A 14 5.30 -10.39 -7.60
C ALA A 14 5.30 -9.22 -6.60
N ILE A 15 4.13 -8.64 -6.29
CA ILE A 15 3.99 -7.62 -5.25
C ILE A 15 4.35 -8.19 -3.87
N LEU A 16 3.83 -9.37 -3.52
CA LEU A 16 4.19 -10.03 -2.26
C LEU A 16 5.68 -10.36 -2.19
N SER A 17 6.30 -10.77 -3.31
CA SER A 17 7.75 -11.00 -3.39
C SER A 17 8.55 -9.73 -3.08
N ILE A 18 8.14 -8.58 -3.64
CA ILE A 18 8.73 -7.28 -3.34
C ILE A 18 8.62 -6.98 -1.84
N ALA A 19 7.42 -7.06 -1.27
CA ALA A 19 7.19 -6.76 0.14
C ALA A 19 7.97 -7.71 1.08
N ALA A 20 7.92 -9.02 0.81
CA ALA A 20 8.63 -10.02 1.61
C ALA A 20 10.15 -9.79 1.62
N SER A 21 10.71 -9.30 0.51
CA SER A 21 12.14 -8.98 0.41
C SER A 21 12.58 -7.86 1.37
N TRP A 22 11.69 -6.93 1.72
CA TRP A 22 12.00 -5.84 2.65
C TRP A 22 12.20 -6.32 4.08
N VAL A 23 11.57 -7.44 4.45
CA VAL A 23 11.60 -8.03 5.80
C VAL A 23 12.33 -9.38 5.85
N GLY A 24 12.94 -9.81 4.74
CA GLY A 24 13.72 -11.05 4.67
C GLY A 24 12.88 -12.32 4.82
N LEU A 25 11.61 -12.30 4.41
CA LEU A 25 10.69 -13.44 4.49
C LEU A 25 10.48 -14.12 3.13
N ALA A 26 9.97 -15.35 3.15
CA ALA A 26 9.48 -16.00 1.94
C ALA A 26 8.10 -15.44 1.55
N ILE A 27 7.77 -15.50 0.26
CA ILE A 27 6.45 -15.10 -0.24
C ILE A 27 5.31 -15.85 0.47
N ASP A 28 5.53 -17.11 0.83
CA ASP A 28 4.54 -17.95 1.50
C ASP A 28 4.29 -17.57 2.96
N ASP A 29 5.16 -16.74 3.56
CA ASP A 29 5.02 -16.25 4.94
C ASP A 29 4.27 -14.92 5.03
N VAL A 30 3.92 -14.30 3.90
CA VAL A 30 3.23 -13.00 3.86
C VAL A 30 1.91 -13.07 3.10
N GLU A 31 0.97 -12.19 3.45
CA GLU A 31 -0.36 -12.14 2.84
C GLU A 31 -0.86 -10.71 2.70
N PHE A 32 -1.78 -10.51 1.75
CA PHE A 32 -2.59 -9.30 1.70
C PHE A 32 -3.66 -9.34 2.79
N HIS A 33 -3.98 -8.17 3.32
CA HIS A 33 -4.96 -7.98 4.37
C HIS A 33 -5.69 -6.64 4.18
N GLU A 34 -6.90 -6.52 4.72
CA GLU A 34 -7.72 -5.30 4.55
C GLU A 34 -7.46 -4.25 5.62
N THR A 35 -6.83 -4.64 6.73
CA THR A 35 -6.56 -3.77 7.89
C THR A 35 -5.08 -3.63 8.17
N ILE A 36 -4.70 -2.52 8.79
CA ILE A 36 -3.32 -2.20 9.19
C ILE A 36 -2.74 -3.10 10.30
N GLU A 37 -3.57 -3.85 11.04
CA GLU A 37 -3.10 -4.71 12.15
C GLU A 37 -1.96 -5.66 11.73
N GLY A 38 -0.76 -5.42 12.27
CA GLY A 38 0.44 -6.21 11.99
C GLY A 38 1.00 -6.03 10.58
N ALA A 39 0.54 -5.03 9.83
CA ALA A 39 1.01 -4.73 8.49
C ALA A 39 2.38 -4.05 8.52
N PHE A 40 3.24 -4.42 7.57
CA PHE A 40 4.54 -3.79 7.36
C PHE A 40 4.65 -3.10 6.00
N ALA A 41 3.67 -3.31 5.11
CA ALA A 41 3.56 -2.59 3.85
C ALA A 41 2.09 -2.28 3.52
N ILE A 42 1.87 -1.26 2.72
CA ILE A 42 0.57 -0.81 2.24
C ILE A 42 0.63 -0.60 0.72
N LEU A 43 -0.38 -1.12 0.03
CA LEU A 43 -0.73 -0.78 -1.34
C LEU A 43 -1.75 0.34 -1.32
N ILE A 44 -1.47 1.39 -2.07
CA ILE A 44 -2.36 2.53 -2.27
C ILE A 44 -2.78 2.53 -3.74
N TYR A 45 -4.10 2.50 -3.94
CA TYR A 45 -4.74 2.55 -5.24
C TYR A 45 -4.98 4.01 -5.61
N VAL A 46 -4.11 4.55 -6.46
CA VAL A 46 -4.11 5.95 -6.86
C VAL A 46 -4.75 6.05 -8.24
N THR A 47 -5.85 6.81 -8.33
CA THR A 47 -6.71 7.01 -9.51
C THR A 47 -7.33 5.76 -10.13
N ILE A 48 -6.85 4.56 -9.83
CA ILE A 48 -7.39 3.29 -10.33
C ILE A 48 -7.65 2.33 -9.17
N ASP A 49 -8.72 1.56 -9.22
CA ASP A 49 -9.06 0.55 -8.20
C ASP A 49 -8.44 -0.84 -8.50
N ARG A 50 -8.82 -1.83 -7.68
CA ARG A 50 -8.40 -3.24 -7.83
C ARG A 50 -8.81 -3.86 -9.17
N GLU A 51 -9.89 -3.38 -9.78
CA GLU A 51 -10.42 -3.84 -11.07
C GLU A 51 -9.89 -3.03 -12.25
N LYS A 52 -8.95 -2.10 -12.01
CA LYS A 52 -8.40 -1.15 -12.99
C LYS A 52 -9.44 -0.18 -13.55
N GLN A 53 -10.45 0.15 -12.75
CA GLN A 53 -11.43 1.19 -13.06
C GLN A 53 -11.00 2.51 -12.43
N ASP A 54 -11.45 3.63 -13.01
CA ASP A 54 -11.11 4.97 -12.50
C ASP A 54 -11.78 5.22 -11.14
N ILE A 55 -10.98 5.66 -10.17
CA ILE A 55 -11.46 6.15 -8.88
C ILE A 55 -11.90 7.60 -9.06
N SER A 56 -13.21 7.83 -8.95
CA SER A 56 -13.81 9.16 -9.05
C SER A 56 -13.84 9.93 -7.72
N GLU A 57 -13.71 9.24 -6.59
CA GLU A 57 -13.74 9.82 -5.25
C GLU A 57 -12.33 10.17 -4.77
N ASN A 58 -12.18 11.28 -4.06
CA ASN A 58 -10.90 11.67 -3.51
C ASN A 58 -10.65 10.93 -2.20
N GLY A 59 -9.39 10.59 -1.95
CA GLY A 59 -8.95 10.00 -0.69
C GLY A 59 -7.53 10.44 -0.36
N ILE A 60 -7.10 10.15 0.86
CA ILE A 60 -5.77 10.52 1.35
C ILE A 60 -5.21 9.44 2.27
N VAL A 61 -3.91 9.19 2.12
CA VAL A 61 -3.14 8.33 3.01
C VAL A 61 -2.03 9.17 3.65
N MET A 62 -2.04 9.25 4.97
CA MET A 62 -1.05 9.96 5.77
C MET A 62 -0.18 8.95 6.52
N PHE A 63 1.13 9.12 6.42
CA PHE A 63 2.10 8.36 7.20
C PHE A 63 2.46 9.18 8.44
N ALA A 64 2.44 8.56 9.62
CA ALA A 64 2.54 9.28 10.90
C ALA A 64 3.95 9.85 11.17
N ASP A 65 4.95 9.51 10.38
CA ASP A 65 6.29 10.07 10.50
C ASP A 65 6.32 11.45 9.80
N ASP A 66 6.66 12.47 10.58
CA ASP A 66 6.42 13.91 10.36
C ASP A 66 7.10 14.57 9.12
N GLU A 67 7.73 13.79 8.25
CA GLU A 67 8.48 14.32 7.09
C GLU A 67 7.93 13.86 5.73
N THR A 68 6.81 13.16 5.68
CA THR A 68 6.26 12.64 4.43
C THR A 68 4.96 13.33 4.04
N GLU A 69 4.94 13.87 2.82
CA GLU A 69 3.71 14.38 2.22
C GLU A 69 2.69 13.25 2.09
N PRO A 70 1.39 13.56 2.30
CA PRO A 70 0.35 12.57 2.15
C PRO A 70 0.19 12.13 0.71
N VAL A 71 -0.25 10.88 0.51
CA VAL A 71 -0.60 10.37 -0.81
C VAL A 71 -2.08 10.66 -1.07
N VAL A 72 -2.35 11.60 -1.97
CA VAL A 72 -3.70 11.90 -2.45
C VAL A 72 -4.10 10.88 -3.52
N THR A 73 -5.32 10.33 -3.41
CA THR A 73 -5.94 9.42 -4.38
C THR A 73 -7.14 10.08 -5.06
N GLY A 74 -7.57 9.54 -6.21
CA GLY A 74 -8.72 10.05 -6.95
C GLY A 74 -8.40 11.21 -7.89
N GLN A 75 -9.36 12.12 -8.10
CA GLN A 75 -9.31 13.14 -9.16
C GLN A 75 -8.20 14.18 -8.99
N HIS A 76 -7.66 14.36 -7.78
CA HIS A 76 -6.61 15.32 -7.47
C HIS A 76 -5.25 14.68 -7.19
N ALA A 77 -5.10 13.38 -7.46
CA ALA A 77 -3.84 12.70 -7.27
C ALA A 77 -2.77 13.18 -8.26
N GLU A 78 -1.54 13.39 -7.77
CA GLU A 78 -0.38 13.69 -8.62
C GLU A 78 0.25 12.42 -9.21
N LEU A 79 0.04 11.29 -8.53
CA LEU A 79 0.45 9.96 -8.98
C LEU A 79 -0.73 9.24 -9.63
N HIS A 80 -0.42 8.23 -10.44
CA HIS A 80 -1.40 7.34 -11.04
C HIS A 80 -0.92 5.90 -10.85
N GLY A 81 -1.83 4.97 -10.60
CA GLY A 81 -1.53 3.54 -10.52
C GLY A 81 -1.59 2.95 -9.12
N ILE A 82 -1.02 1.76 -8.94
CA ILE A 82 -0.95 1.06 -7.66
C ILE A 82 0.46 1.21 -7.13
N TRP A 83 0.58 1.75 -5.92
CA TRP A 83 1.87 2.05 -5.30
C TRP A 83 2.03 1.30 -3.98
N ILE A 84 3.18 0.67 -3.77
CA ILE A 84 3.51 0.02 -2.51
C ILE A 84 4.48 0.86 -1.67
N PHE A 85 4.18 1.00 -0.38
CA PHE A 85 4.98 1.72 0.60
C PHE A 85 5.24 0.85 1.84
N ALA A 86 6.34 1.09 2.53
CA ALA A 86 6.55 0.56 3.87
C ALA A 86 5.62 1.26 4.87
N VAL A 87 5.07 0.52 5.82
CA VAL A 87 4.31 1.09 6.95
C VAL A 87 5.31 1.53 8.01
N PRO A 88 5.36 2.83 8.37
CA PRO A 88 6.26 3.32 9.43
C PRO A 88 5.80 2.87 10.82
N GLU A 89 6.71 2.95 11.80
CA GLU A 89 6.41 2.61 13.20
C GLU A 89 5.30 3.48 13.79
N GLY A 90 5.22 4.77 13.39
CA GLY A 90 4.14 5.66 13.80
C GLY A 90 2.76 5.28 13.23
N GLY A 91 2.71 4.40 12.22
CA GLY A 91 1.49 3.92 11.58
C GLY A 91 1.03 4.75 10.38
N VAL A 92 -0.15 4.40 9.88
CA VAL A 92 -0.78 5.01 8.71
C VAL A 92 -2.21 5.37 9.03
N PHE A 93 -2.63 6.56 8.59
CA PHE A 93 -4.01 7.00 8.60
C PHE A 93 -4.55 7.00 7.17
N VAL A 94 -5.73 6.43 6.96
CA VAL A 94 -6.39 6.28 5.65
C VAL A 94 -7.77 6.91 5.76
N ASP A 95 -8.06 7.84 4.84
CA ASP A 95 -9.35 8.53 4.75
C ASP A 95 -9.84 8.50 3.30
N ASP A 96 -10.99 7.85 3.08
CA ASP A 96 -11.64 7.64 1.77
C ASP A 96 -10.72 7.15 0.62
N ALA A 97 -9.62 6.49 0.96
CA ALA A 97 -8.66 5.92 0.01
C ALA A 97 -8.79 4.39 -0.06
N HIS A 98 -8.70 3.85 -1.27
CA HIS A 98 -8.66 2.41 -1.47
C HIS A 98 -7.25 1.88 -1.19
N THR A 99 -7.14 1.02 -0.19
CA THR A 99 -5.85 0.43 0.22
C THR A 99 -5.94 -1.09 0.39
N GLU A 100 -4.78 -1.74 0.32
CA GLU A 100 -4.55 -3.09 0.84
C GLU A 100 -3.30 -3.07 1.69
N PHE A 101 -3.23 -3.91 2.71
CA PHE A 101 -2.07 -4.04 3.58
C PHE A 101 -1.37 -5.37 3.32
N ILE A 102 -0.08 -5.45 3.61
CA ILE A 102 0.65 -6.72 3.61
C ILE A 102 1.21 -6.94 5.00
N ARG A 103 0.99 -8.15 5.52
CA ARG A 103 1.44 -8.59 6.85
C ARG A 103 2.05 -9.99 6.80
N VAL A 104 2.67 -10.38 7.90
CA VAL A 104 3.11 -11.76 8.13
C VAL A 104 1.89 -12.63 8.45
N LYS A 105 1.79 -13.80 7.83
CA LYS A 105 0.71 -14.76 8.12
C LYS A 105 0.79 -15.21 9.58
N LYS A 106 -0.36 -15.29 10.25
CA LYS A 106 -0.46 -15.97 11.55
C LYS A 106 -0.35 -17.47 11.28
N ARG A 107 0.66 -18.14 11.83
CA ARG A 107 0.76 -19.61 11.80
C ARG A 107 -0.19 -20.16 12.87
N GLU A 108 -1.19 -20.92 12.45
CA GLU A 108 -2.06 -21.71 13.34
C GLU A 108 -1.33 -22.96 13.87
#